data_AF-A0A4U2DW88-F1
#
_entry.id   AF-A0A4U2DW88-F1
#
_cell.length_a   1.000
_cell.length_b   1.000
_cell.length_c   1.000
_cell.angle_alpha   90.00
_cell.angle_beta   90.00
_cell.angle_gamma   90.00
#
_symmetry.space_group_name_H-M   'P 1'
#
loop_
_entity.id
_entity.type
_entity.pdbx_description
1 polymer ?
#
loop_
_entity_poly.entity_id
_entity_poly.type
_entity_poly.pdbx_seq_one_letter_code
_entity_poly.pdbx_strand_id
1 'polypeptide(L)'
;MAKRTSIPPKVKEALRKEVGFGCPVRDCGNPYLEYHHFDPPVHIKPHNDPRGMIALCAQHHKKADGHAYTNEQLHEFKKNRVRSKSVKGDLEWLRRDMLSVVGGNLYYETPIPVQIDGHNLVAFHRDSDGFQRLSVNMLSLLPEERLIIDENSWENIGHPVDLRSPPQGKELEVNYHNGDFLYLR
;
A
#
# COMPACT_ATOMS: atom_id res chain seq x y z
N MET A 1 23.30 8.74 -10.80
CA MET A 1 22.16 8.79 -9.85
C MET A 1 22.26 7.58 -8.93
N ALA A 2 22.32 7.78 -7.62
CA ALA A 2 22.49 6.67 -6.67
C ALA A 2 21.31 5.69 -6.82
N LYS A 3 21.62 4.42 -7.08
CA LYS A 3 20.65 3.35 -7.28
C LYS A 3 19.84 3.21 -5.99
N ARG A 4 18.52 3.46 -6.03
CA ARG A 4 17.62 3.24 -4.88
C ARG A 4 17.83 1.80 -4.41
N THR A 5 18.29 1.63 -3.17
CA THR A 5 18.37 0.30 -2.57
C THR A 5 16.94 -0.10 -2.23
N SER A 6 16.52 -1.30 -2.65
CA SER A 6 15.19 -1.81 -2.30
C SER A 6 15.04 -1.85 -0.78
N ILE A 7 13.87 -1.44 -0.27
CA ILE A 7 13.57 -1.46 1.16
C ILE A 7 13.27 -2.92 1.56
N PRO A 8 14.02 -3.52 2.50
CA PRO A 8 13.79 -4.90 2.90
C PRO A 8 12.38 -5.12 3.48
N PRO A 9 11.73 -6.28 3.26
CA PRO A 9 10.40 -6.58 3.79
C PRO A 9 10.26 -6.34 5.30
N LYS A 10 11.27 -6.69 6.11
CA LYS A 10 11.27 -6.45 7.55
C LYS A 10 11.21 -4.97 7.93
N VAL A 11 11.83 -4.11 7.13
CA VAL A 11 11.82 -2.64 7.35
C VAL A 11 10.44 -2.09 6.99
N LYS A 12 9.87 -2.54 5.87
CA LYS A 12 8.49 -2.20 5.47
C LYS A 12 7.49 -2.58 6.55
N GLU A 13 7.56 -3.82 7.04
CA GLU A 13 6.70 -4.33 8.11
C GLU A 13 6.81 -3.48 9.40
N ALA A 14 8.04 -3.16 9.81
CA ALA A 14 8.28 -2.31 10.98
C ALA A 14 7.63 -0.92 10.82
N LEU A 15 7.83 -0.27 9.67
CA LEU A 15 7.25 1.04 9.38
C LEU A 15 5.71 1.01 9.36
N ARG A 16 5.12 -0.06 8.83
CA ARG A 16 3.66 -0.25 8.85
C ARG A 16 3.13 -0.44 10.27
N LYS A 17 3.82 -1.24 11.08
CA LYS A 17 3.47 -1.45 12.51
C LYS A 17 3.58 -0.15 13.30
N GLU A 18 4.60 0.68 13.04
CA GLU A 18 4.79 1.97 13.70
C GLU A 18 3.59 2.91 13.53
N VAL A 19 3.05 3.00 12.31
CA VAL A 19 1.91 3.89 11.99
C VAL A 19 0.54 3.24 12.23
N GLY A 20 0.50 1.98 12.68
CA GLY A 20 -0.75 1.25 12.92
C GLY A 20 -1.46 0.81 11.64
N PHE A 21 -0.70 0.52 10.57
CA PHE A 21 -1.19 0.05 9.27
C PHE A 21 -2.08 1.02 8.49
N GLY A 22 -2.10 2.30 8.86
CA GLY A 22 -2.77 3.37 8.12
C GLY A 22 -1.94 4.64 8.09
N CYS A 23 -2.25 5.54 7.15
CA CYS A 23 -1.51 6.79 7.00
C CYS A 23 -1.66 7.66 8.26
N PRO A 24 -0.56 8.00 8.97
CA PRO A 24 -0.56 8.65 10.29
C PRO A 24 -0.92 10.14 10.28
N VAL A 25 -1.03 10.75 9.10
CA VAL A 25 -1.50 12.13 8.98
C VAL A 25 -2.92 12.24 9.54
N ARG A 26 -3.17 13.30 10.32
CA ARG A 26 -4.44 13.52 11.03
C ARG A 26 -5.63 13.36 10.08
N ASP A 27 -6.64 12.62 10.54
CA ASP A 27 -7.89 12.38 9.81
C ASP A 27 -7.72 11.66 8.45
N CYS A 28 -6.56 11.03 8.19
CA CYS A 28 -6.32 10.22 7.01
C CYS A 28 -6.59 8.72 7.27
N GLY A 29 -5.60 7.97 7.73
CA GLY A 29 -5.78 6.54 8.03
C GLY A 29 -5.83 5.61 6.82
N ASN A 30 -5.48 6.08 5.62
CA ASN A 30 -5.53 5.25 4.41
C ASN A 30 -4.58 4.04 4.55
N PRO A 31 -5.04 2.80 4.32
CA PRO A 31 -4.29 1.57 4.59
C PRO A 31 -3.27 1.21 3.50
N TYR A 32 -3.35 1.87 2.35
CA TYR A 32 -2.45 1.64 1.23
C TYR A 32 -1.28 2.62 1.30
N LEU A 33 -0.10 2.10 1.66
CA LEU A 33 1.05 2.89 2.10
C LEU A 33 2.24 2.79 1.14
N GLU A 34 2.98 3.90 1.03
CA GLU A 34 4.28 4.09 0.42
C GLU A 34 5.30 4.50 1.51
N TYR A 35 6.60 4.40 1.24
CA TYR A 35 7.66 4.65 2.24
C TYR A 35 8.50 5.87 1.88
N HIS A 36 8.47 6.86 2.77
CA HIS A 36 9.18 8.12 2.62
C HIS A 36 10.47 8.15 3.46
N HIS A 37 11.56 8.64 2.90
CA HIS A 37 12.84 8.85 3.60
C HIS A 37 13.03 10.34 3.88
N PHE A 38 13.13 10.73 5.15
CA PHE A 38 13.15 12.15 5.54
C PHE A 38 14.28 12.55 6.48
N ASP A 39 14.88 11.62 7.22
CA ASP A 39 15.90 11.95 8.23
C ASP A 39 17.07 10.95 8.28
N PRO A 40 18.11 11.14 7.44
CA PRO A 40 18.23 12.16 6.39
C PRO A 40 17.44 11.80 5.11
N PRO A 41 17.10 12.77 4.25
CA PRO A 41 16.48 12.49 2.96
C PRO A 41 17.35 11.59 2.07
N VAL A 42 16.71 10.81 1.20
CA VAL A 42 17.40 9.82 0.33
C VAL A 42 18.51 10.43 -0.55
N HIS A 43 18.35 11.69 -0.96
CA HIS A 43 19.34 12.40 -1.79
C HIS A 43 20.61 12.80 -1.01
N ILE A 44 20.51 12.93 0.32
CA ILE A 44 21.66 13.17 1.22
C ILE A 44 22.34 11.85 1.54
N LYS A 45 21.56 10.84 1.94
CA LYS A 45 22.08 9.51 2.27
C LYS A 45 21.01 8.46 1.99
N PRO A 46 21.25 7.54 1.03
CA PRO A 46 20.43 6.35 0.91
C PRO A 46 20.56 5.48 2.17
N HIS A 47 19.44 5.15 2.82
CA HIS A 47 19.41 4.26 3.97
C HIS A 47 18.07 3.52 4.03
N ASN A 48 18.04 2.40 4.76
CA ASN A 48 16.80 1.68 5.10
C ASN A 48 16.58 1.66 6.63
N ASP A 49 17.12 2.67 7.35
CA ASP A 49 16.90 2.85 8.79
C ASP A 49 15.46 3.32 9.06
N PRO A 50 14.61 2.52 9.73
CA PRO A 50 13.24 2.90 10.02
C PRO A 50 13.13 4.24 10.73
N ARG A 51 14.10 4.63 11.59
CA ARG A 51 14.05 5.87 12.37
C ARG A 51 13.93 7.12 11.49
N GLY A 52 14.57 7.09 10.32
CA GLY A 52 14.54 8.18 9.34
C GLY A 52 13.50 8.01 8.23
N MET A 53 12.57 7.07 8.39
CA MET A 53 11.58 6.70 7.39
C MET A 53 10.17 6.67 7.98
N ILE A 54 9.15 6.83 7.14
CA ILE A 54 7.75 6.77 7.56
C ILE A 54 6.88 6.18 6.45
N ALA A 55 5.84 5.43 6.82
CA ALA A 55 4.83 4.94 5.89
C ALA A 55 3.68 5.96 5.77
N LEU A 56 3.34 6.37 4.55
CA LEU A 56 2.32 7.39 4.22
C LEU A 56 1.47 6.89 3.04
N CYS A 57 0.23 7.36 2.88
CA CYS A 57 -0.49 7.08 1.63
C CYS A 57 0.07 7.90 0.47
N ALA A 58 -0.21 7.49 -0.78
CA ALA A 58 0.30 8.15 -1.99
C ALA A 58 0.10 9.68 -2.00
N GLN A 59 -1.04 10.18 -1.51
CA GLN A 59 -1.31 11.62 -1.42
C GLN A 59 -0.38 12.33 -0.42
N HIS A 60 -0.21 11.77 0.78
CA HIS A 60 0.62 12.38 1.82
C HIS A 60 2.11 12.17 1.58
N HIS A 61 2.48 11.09 0.88
CA HIS A 61 3.83 10.88 0.40
C HIS A 61 4.25 11.97 -0.59
N LYS A 62 3.42 12.29 -1.59
CA LYS A 62 3.69 13.40 -2.53
C LYS A 62 3.83 14.76 -1.82
N LYS A 63 3.05 14.99 -0.76
CA LYS A 63 3.18 16.21 0.08
C LYS A 63 4.50 16.24 0.85
N ALA A 64 4.93 15.11 1.40
CA ALA A 64 6.22 14.99 2.08
C ALA A 64 7.39 15.22 1.12
N ASP A 65 7.35 14.62 -0.07
CA ASP A 65 8.32 14.85 -1.15
C ASP A 65 8.38 16.33 -1.57
N GLY A 66 7.23 17.02 -1.57
CA GLY A 66 7.13 18.46 -1.83
C GLY A 66 7.47 19.35 -0.63
N HIS A 67 8.06 18.81 0.44
CA HIS A 67 8.45 19.53 1.66
C HIS A 67 7.30 20.24 2.40
N ALA A 68 6.06 19.75 2.24
CA ALA A 68 4.91 20.28 2.98
C ALA A 68 4.93 19.89 4.48
N TYR A 69 5.81 18.97 4.88
CA TYR A 69 6.01 18.53 6.25
C TYR A 69 7.47 18.70 6.67
N THR A 70 7.69 19.18 7.89
CA THR A 70 9.02 19.22 8.49
C THR A 70 9.42 17.85 9.04
N ASN A 71 10.71 17.64 9.28
CA ASN A 71 11.20 16.39 9.88
C ASN A 71 10.58 16.14 11.27
N GLU A 72 10.36 17.20 12.04
CA GLU A 72 9.71 17.12 13.36
C GLU A 72 8.26 16.67 13.23
N GLN A 73 7.52 17.20 12.25
CA GLN A 73 6.15 16.77 11.98
C GLN A 73 6.08 15.31 11.52
N LEU A 74 7.01 14.87 10.66
CA LEU A 74 7.09 13.48 10.23
C LEU A 74 7.39 12.57 11.42
N HIS A 75 8.34 12.92 12.30
CA HIS A 75 8.59 12.20 13.56
C HIS A 75 7.38 12.17 14.49
N GLU A 76 6.59 13.25 14.54
CA GLU A 76 5.35 13.30 15.32
C GLU A 76 4.27 12.38 14.73
N PHE A 77 4.10 12.36 13.40
CA PHE A 77 3.18 11.44 12.74
C PHE A 77 3.51 9.99 13.05
N LYS A 78 4.79 9.60 13.11
CA LYS A 78 5.18 8.23 13.53
C LYS A 78 4.67 7.84 14.92
N LYS A 79 4.51 8.81 15.83
CA LYS A 79 3.97 8.60 17.18
C LYS A 79 2.45 8.58 17.18
N ASN A 80 1.84 9.27 16.22
CA ASN A 80 0.40 9.22 15.99
C ASN A 80 0.06 7.91 15.29
N ARG A 81 0.06 6.81 16.07
CA ARG A 81 -0.61 5.57 15.65
C ARG A 81 -2.02 5.98 15.32
N VAL A 82 -2.33 6.02 14.03
CA VAL A 82 -3.70 6.14 13.54
C VAL A 82 -4.53 5.33 14.48
N ARG A 83 -5.51 5.94 15.16
CA ARG A 83 -6.35 5.27 16.16
C ARG A 83 -6.71 3.92 15.55
N SER A 84 -6.02 2.86 15.94
CA SER A 84 -6.10 1.57 15.23
C SER A 84 -7.49 0.94 15.43
N LYS A 85 -8.26 1.54 16.35
CA LYS A 85 -9.67 1.31 16.60
C LYS A 85 -10.62 2.00 15.61
N SER A 86 -10.22 3.08 14.92
CA SER A 86 -11.06 3.87 14.00
C SER A 86 -10.72 3.70 12.53
N VAL A 87 -9.52 3.23 12.17
CA VAL A 87 -9.30 2.63 10.84
C VAL A 87 -9.73 1.19 10.91
N LYS A 88 -11.05 1.03 11.00
CA LYS A 88 -11.73 -0.07 10.36
C LYS A 88 -11.86 0.37 8.91
N GLY A 89 -10.94 -0.05 8.05
CA GLY A 89 -11.37 -0.20 6.67
C GLY A 89 -12.61 -1.10 6.74
N ASP A 90 -13.71 -0.71 6.13
CA ASP A 90 -14.93 -1.54 6.06
C ASP A 90 -14.73 -2.79 5.20
N LEU A 91 -13.49 -3.20 4.99
CA LEU A 91 -13.16 -4.51 4.52
C LEU A 91 -13.10 -5.42 5.75
N GLU A 92 -14.23 -6.07 6.07
CA GLU A 92 -14.41 -7.06 7.13
C GLU A 92 -13.53 -8.33 6.94
N TRP A 93 -12.22 -8.22 6.72
CA TRP A 93 -11.29 -9.37 6.59
C TRP A 93 -10.95 -10.05 7.93
N LEU A 94 -11.85 -9.96 8.92
CA LEU A 94 -11.88 -10.84 10.09
C LEU A 94 -12.62 -12.16 9.81
N ARG A 95 -12.94 -12.47 8.54
CA ARG A 95 -13.44 -13.79 8.19
C ARG A 95 -12.25 -14.77 8.14
N ARG A 96 -12.28 -15.76 9.03
CA ARG A 96 -11.36 -16.90 9.00
C ARG A 96 -11.42 -17.66 7.67
N ASP A 97 -12.57 -17.56 7.01
CA ASP A 97 -12.90 -18.25 5.78
C ASP A 97 -13.01 -17.25 4.61
N MET A 98 -12.34 -17.55 3.50
CA MET A 98 -12.25 -16.77 2.28
C MET A 98 -13.03 -17.48 1.16
N LEU A 99 -13.87 -16.73 0.48
CA LEU A 99 -14.60 -17.16 -0.70
C LEU A 99 -14.38 -16.13 -1.81
N SER A 100 -13.81 -16.54 -2.94
CA SER A 100 -13.63 -15.71 -4.12
C SER A 100 -14.59 -16.12 -5.22
N VAL A 101 -15.19 -15.15 -5.90
CA VAL A 101 -16.01 -15.36 -7.10
C VAL A 101 -15.22 -14.87 -8.31
N VAL A 102 -14.81 -15.76 -9.20
CA VAL A 102 -14.03 -15.42 -10.40
C VAL A 102 -14.68 -16.03 -11.63
N GLY A 103 -15.09 -15.19 -12.58
CA GLY A 103 -15.73 -15.65 -13.83
C GLY A 103 -16.98 -16.50 -13.59
N GLY A 104 -17.73 -16.24 -12.51
CA GLY A 104 -18.91 -17.01 -12.11
C GLY A 104 -18.62 -18.30 -11.31
N ASN A 105 -17.35 -18.63 -11.07
CA ASN A 105 -16.96 -19.79 -10.27
C ASN A 105 -16.64 -19.40 -8.83
N LEU A 106 -16.90 -20.31 -7.88
CA LEU A 106 -16.64 -20.14 -6.46
C LEU A 106 -15.35 -20.86 -6.06
N TYR A 107 -14.48 -20.14 -5.35
CA TYR A 107 -13.21 -20.64 -4.84
C TYR A 107 -13.17 -20.46 -3.33
N TYR A 108 -13.07 -21.56 -2.59
CA TYR A 108 -13.04 -21.56 -1.13
C TYR A 108 -11.61 -21.78 -0.64
N GLU A 109 -11.14 -20.92 0.26
CA GLU A 109 -9.79 -20.98 0.84
C GLU A 109 -8.67 -21.09 -0.22
N THR A 110 -8.83 -20.42 -1.36
CA THR A 110 -7.86 -20.40 -2.45
C THR A 110 -7.02 -19.13 -2.40
N PRO A 111 -5.76 -19.15 -1.90
CA PRO A 111 -4.94 -17.94 -1.71
C PRO A 111 -4.67 -17.16 -2.99
N ILE A 112 -4.71 -17.81 -4.15
CA ILE A 112 -4.45 -17.18 -5.45
C ILE A 112 -5.64 -17.49 -6.36
N PRO A 113 -6.75 -16.74 -6.25
CA PRO A 113 -7.94 -17.00 -7.05
C PRO A 113 -7.80 -16.58 -8.53
N VAL A 114 -6.82 -15.72 -8.86
CA VAL A 114 -6.56 -15.29 -10.23
C VAL A 114 -5.07 -15.38 -10.53
N GLN A 115 -4.70 -16.28 -11.44
CA GLN A 115 -3.35 -16.45 -11.97
C GLN A 115 -3.40 -16.53 -13.49
N ILE A 116 -2.48 -15.84 -14.15
CA ILE A 116 -2.31 -15.89 -15.62
C ILE A 116 -0.83 -16.08 -15.89
N ASP A 117 -0.47 -17.10 -16.67
CA ASP A 117 0.92 -17.41 -17.05
C ASP A 117 1.91 -17.46 -15.86
N GLY A 118 1.46 -18.00 -14.73
CA GLY A 118 2.26 -18.08 -13.50
C GLY A 118 2.38 -16.77 -12.71
N HIS A 119 1.79 -15.68 -13.20
CA HIS A 119 1.69 -14.42 -12.48
C HIS A 119 0.44 -14.39 -11.60
N ASN A 120 0.62 -14.18 -10.30
CA ASN A 120 -0.48 -14.02 -9.36
C ASN A 120 -1.07 -12.61 -9.52
N LEU A 121 -2.24 -12.50 -10.16
CA LEU A 121 -2.90 -11.20 -10.39
C LEU A 121 -3.64 -10.74 -9.15
N VAL A 122 -4.30 -11.67 -8.46
CA VAL A 122 -4.95 -11.42 -7.17
C VAL A 122 -4.49 -12.53 -6.24
N ALA A 123 -3.90 -12.14 -5.12
CA ALA A 123 -3.44 -13.08 -4.11
C ALA A 123 -3.77 -12.57 -2.71
N PHE A 124 -3.91 -13.52 -1.80
CA PHE A 124 -4.22 -13.30 -0.41
C PHE A 124 -3.19 -14.04 0.44
N HIS A 125 -2.59 -13.33 1.38
CA HIS A 125 -1.69 -13.90 2.38
C HIS A 125 -2.20 -13.60 3.78
N ARG A 126 -2.02 -14.52 4.73
CA ARG A 126 -2.42 -14.32 6.13
C ARG A 126 -1.16 -14.08 6.95
N ASP A 127 -1.07 -12.92 7.59
CA ASP A 127 0.10 -12.60 8.40
C ASP A 127 0.08 -13.31 9.77
N SER A 128 1.15 -13.11 10.55
CA SER A 128 1.31 -13.72 11.87
C SER A 128 0.23 -13.32 12.89
N ASP A 129 -0.42 -12.17 12.67
CA ASP A 129 -1.48 -11.65 13.53
C ASP A 129 -2.88 -12.11 13.05
N GLY A 130 -2.93 -12.89 11.97
CA GLY A 130 -4.15 -13.48 11.40
C GLY A 130 -4.89 -12.57 10.43
N PHE A 131 -4.33 -11.42 10.05
CA PHE A 131 -4.95 -10.51 9.10
C PHE A 131 -4.70 -10.94 7.65
N GLN A 132 -5.74 -10.87 6.81
CA GLN A 132 -5.62 -11.09 5.38
C GLN A 132 -4.97 -9.86 4.71
N ARG A 133 -3.98 -10.12 3.86
CA ARG A 133 -3.22 -9.17 3.06
C ARG A 133 -3.52 -9.44 1.59
N LEU A 134 -3.89 -8.41 0.85
CA LEU A 134 -4.20 -8.47 -0.57
C LEU A 134 -2.97 -8.06 -1.38
N SER A 135 -2.61 -8.86 -2.37
CA SER A 135 -1.71 -8.47 -3.45
C SER A 135 -2.49 -8.39 -4.76
N VAL A 136 -2.22 -7.34 -5.54
CA VAL A 136 -2.79 -7.13 -6.88
C VAL A 136 -1.64 -6.82 -7.83
N ASN A 137 -1.53 -7.56 -8.93
CA ASN A 137 -0.58 -7.29 -9.99
C ASN A 137 -1.34 -7.03 -11.30
N MET A 138 -1.45 -5.77 -11.69
CA MET A 138 -2.06 -5.42 -12.97
C MET A 138 -1.07 -5.69 -14.11
N LEU A 139 -1.38 -6.69 -14.93
CA LEU A 139 -0.62 -6.94 -16.16
C LEU A 139 -1.06 -5.98 -17.28
N SER A 140 -0.15 -5.61 -18.16
CA SER A 140 -0.45 -4.89 -19.39
C SER A 140 0.32 -5.50 -20.55
N LEU A 141 -0.26 -5.42 -21.76
CA LEU A 141 0.44 -5.75 -23.01
C LEU A 141 1.33 -4.58 -23.48
N LEU A 142 1.12 -3.40 -22.90
CA LEU A 142 1.91 -2.21 -23.18
C LEU A 142 3.10 -2.11 -22.21
N PRO A 143 4.20 -1.45 -22.61
CA PRO A 143 5.40 -1.35 -21.78
C PRO A 143 5.22 -0.43 -20.56
N GLU A 144 4.21 0.44 -20.55
CA GLU A 144 3.96 1.33 -19.40
C GLU A 144 3.55 0.53 -18.18
N GLU A 145 4.16 0.85 -17.05
CA GLU A 145 3.90 0.19 -15.79
C GLU A 145 2.45 0.39 -15.31
N ARG A 146 1.97 -0.60 -14.55
CA ARG A 146 0.66 -0.56 -13.88
C ARG A 146 0.83 -0.80 -12.39
N LEU A 147 -0.29 -0.69 -11.71
CA LEU A 147 -0.39 -0.85 -10.28
C LEU A 147 0.04 -2.24 -9.84
N ILE A 148 0.91 -2.25 -8.84
CA ILE A 148 1.34 -3.43 -8.10
C ILE A 148 1.10 -3.11 -6.62
N ILE A 149 0.18 -3.83 -6.01
CA ILE A 149 -0.01 -3.90 -4.57
C ILE A 149 0.60 -5.22 -4.10
N ASP A 150 1.48 -5.16 -3.12
CA ASP A 150 2.03 -6.35 -2.46
C ASP A 150 1.67 -6.33 -0.98
N GLU A 151 0.83 -7.27 -0.54
CA GLU A 151 0.36 -7.38 0.84
C GLU A 151 -0.18 -6.06 1.43
N ASN A 152 -1.07 -5.38 0.70
CA ASN A 152 -1.60 -4.04 1.01
C ASN A 152 -0.52 -2.92 1.02
N SER A 153 0.65 -3.13 0.43
CA SER A 153 1.72 -2.14 0.23
C SER A 153 1.71 -1.67 -1.22
N TRP A 154 1.83 -0.36 -1.47
CA TRP A 154 2.06 0.12 -2.83
C TRP A 154 3.50 -0.15 -3.23
N GLU A 155 3.69 -1.01 -4.24
CA GLU A 155 5.00 -1.29 -4.81
C GLU A 155 5.21 -0.57 -6.13
N ASN A 156 4.14 -0.48 -6.92
CA ASN A 156 4.11 0.35 -8.12
C ASN A 156 2.71 0.92 -8.32
N ILE A 157 2.64 2.12 -8.88
CA ILE A 157 1.41 2.79 -9.26
C ILE A 157 1.37 3.10 -10.76
N GLY A 158 2.51 3.05 -11.45
CA GLY A 158 2.67 3.50 -12.83
C GLY A 158 2.34 4.98 -13.01
N HIS A 159 1.64 5.30 -14.09
CA HIS A 159 1.21 6.67 -14.43
C HIS A 159 -0.31 6.73 -14.66
N PRO A 160 -1.13 6.65 -13.59
CA PRO A 160 -2.58 6.71 -13.73
C PRO A 160 -3.05 8.13 -14.07
N VAL A 161 -4.17 8.22 -14.79
CA VAL A 161 -4.88 9.48 -15.07
C VAL A 161 -5.74 9.94 -13.91
N ASP A 162 -6.29 8.98 -13.16
CA ASP A 162 -7.05 9.23 -11.93
C ASP A 162 -6.72 8.14 -10.91
N LEU A 163 -6.61 8.55 -9.66
CA LEU A 163 -6.46 7.66 -8.52
C LEU A 163 -7.28 8.19 -7.36
N ARG A 164 -8.22 7.38 -6.91
CA ARG A 164 -9.06 7.67 -5.76
C ARG A 164 -8.92 6.58 -4.72
N SER A 165 -8.50 6.97 -3.53
CA SER A 165 -8.45 6.09 -2.38
C SER A 165 -8.80 6.92 -1.15
N PRO A 166 -10.07 6.91 -0.71
CA PRO A 166 -10.49 7.72 0.41
C PRO A 166 -9.68 7.38 1.67
N PRO A 167 -9.57 8.32 2.61
CA PRO A 167 -8.89 8.15 3.89
C PRO A 167 -9.20 6.83 4.60
N GLN A 168 -10.45 6.36 4.52
CA GLN A 168 -10.89 5.13 5.18
C GLN A 168 -10.49 3.85 4.46
N GLY A 169 -9.91 3.93 3.26
CA GLY A 169 -9.47 2.78 2.46
C GLY A 169 -10.60 1.86 1.99
N LYS A 170 -11.85 2.34 2.02
CA LYS A 170 -13.05 1.57 1.65
C LYS A 170 -13.16 1.26 0.16
N GLU A 171 -12.44 2.02 -0.64
CA GLU A 171 -12.39 1.81 -2.07
C GLU A 171 -11.00 2.20 -2.59
N LEU A 172 -10.64 1.61 -3.71
CA LEU A 172 -9.49 2.03 -4.50
C LEU A 172 -9.92 2.02 -5.96
N GLU A 173 -9.85 3.17 -6.61
CA GLU A 173 -10.08 3.31 -8.04
C GLU A 173 -8.82 3.86 -8.69
N VAL A 174 -8.35 3.19 -9.73
CA VAL A 174 -7.19 3.61 -10.51
C VAL A 174 -7.51 3.47 -11.98
N ASN A 175 -7.31 4.54 -12.75
CA ASN A 175 -7.59 4.60 -14.19
C ASN A 175 -6.30 4.98 -14.94
N TYR A 176 -6.06 4.39 -16.11
CA TYR A 176 -4.93 4.69 -17.00
C TYR A 176 -5.40 5.23 -18.35
N HIS A 177 -4.51 5.92 -19.07
CA HIS A 177 -4.84 6.57 -20.35
C HIS A 177 -5.35 5.60 -21.43
N ASN A 178 -4.92 4.34 -21.41
CA ASN A 178 -5.32 3.32 -22.38
C ASN A 178 -6.65 2.63 -22.03
N GLY A 179 -7.32 3.04 -20.96
CA GLY A 179 -8.57 2.44 -20.49
C GLY A 179 -8.39 1.29 -19.49
N ASP A 180 -7.15 0.89 -19.15
CA ASP A 180 -6.93 -0.05 -18.04
C ASP A 180 -7.44 0.59 -16.75
N PHE A 181 -8.14 -0.20 -15.93
CA PHE A 181 -8.64 0.27 -14.64
C PHE A 181 -8.64 -0.83 -13.58
N LEU A 182 -8.56 -0.42 -12.32
CA LEU A 182 -8.78 -1.25 -11.15
C LEU A 182 -9.81 -0.58 -10.25
N TYR A 183 -10.77 -1.35 -9.76
CA TYR A 183 -11.71 -0.93 -8.72
C TYR A 183 -11.78 -1.99 -7.62
N LEU A 184 -11.48 -1.58 -6.38
CA LEU A 184 -11.61 -2.39 -5.17
C LEU A 184 -12.64 -1.74 -4.24
N ARG A 185 -13.46 -2.55 -3.57
CA ARG A 185 -14.46 -2.14 -2.58
C ARG A 185 -14.63 -3.21 -1.50
#